data_AF-A0A2S5UZ28-F1
#
_entry.id   AF-A0A2S5UZ28-F1
#
_cell.length_a   1.000
_cell.length_b   1.000
_cell.length_c   1.000
_cell.angle_alpha   90.00
_cell.angle_beta   90.00
_cell.angle_gamma   90.00
#
_symmetry.space_group_name_H-M   'P 1'
#
loop_
_entity.id
_entity.type
_entity.pdbx_description
1 polymer ?
#
loop_
_entity_poly.entity_id
_entity_poly.type
_entity_poly.pdbx_seq_one_letter_code
_entity_poly.pdbx_strand_id
1 'polypeptide(L)'
;MIVQGRSMLLLDLKYYASGDVTWFSPDGDYLLCRDNPTGREIGSPRRMSRNMKMAHSRFKALFPDHDVRAYVVLIPTNAGLGEIARGTAWPGHVPLVGLPDILDVLRATPQSYAENATDAELRTLLNG
;
A
#
# COMPACT_ATOMS: atom_id res chain seq x y z
N MET A 1 -4.19 -10.35 -3.51
CA MET A 1 -2.95 -10.79 -4.17
C MET A 1 -3.14 -10.61 -5.66
N ILE A 2 -2.11 -10.14 -6.36
CA ILE A 2 -2.09 -10.03 -7.82
C ILE A 2 -0.93 -10.89 -8.32
N VAL A 3 -1.17 -11.67 -9.38
CA VAL A 3 -0.15 -12.52 -10.02
C VAL A 3 -0.03 -12.10 -11.48
N GLN A 4 1.18 -11.77 -11.91
CA GLN A 4 1.48 -11.36 -13.29
C GLN A 4 2.78 -12.02 -13.74
N GLY A 5 2.68 -13.08 -14.54
CA GLY A 5 3.83 -13.92 -14.89
C GLY A 5 4.51 -14.48 -13.64
N ARG A 6 5.80 -14.16 -13.46
CA ARG A 6 6.59 -14.56 -12.27
C ARG A 6 6.47 -13.59 -11.09
N SER A 7 5.77 -12.47 -11.24
CA SER A 7 5.61 -11.48 -10.18
C SER A 7 4.37 -11.79 -9.33
N MET A 8 4.53 -11.80 -8.01
CA MET A 8 3.42 -11.90 -7.06
C MET A 8 3.41 -10.68 -6.13
N LEU A 9 2.31 -9.94 -6.15
CA LEU A 9 2.09 -8.78 -5.29
C LEU A 9 1.09 -9.13 -4.19
N LEU A 10 1.57 -9.11 -2.94
CA LEU A 10 0.74 -9.23 -1.75
C LEU A 10 0.37 -7.82 -1.29
N LEU A 11 -0.92 -7.49 -1.34
CA LEU A 11 -1.43 -6.16 -1.01
C LEU A 11 -2.37 -6.26 0.19
N ASP A 12 -2.12 -5.44 1.20
CA ASP A 12 -3.02 -5.22 2.35
C ASP A 12 -3.54 -3.78 2.29
N LEU A 13 -4.84 -3.64 1.99
CA LEU A 13 -5.45 -2.34 1.73
C LEU A 13 -5.99 -1.74 3.03
N LYS A 14 -5.66 -0.48 3.30
CA LYS A 14 -6.09 0.26 4.49
C LYS A 14 -6.95 1.46 4.08
N TYR A 15 -8.18 1.46 4.55
CA TYR A 15 -9.16 2.52 4.37
C TYR A 15 -9.13 3.45 5.59
N TYR A 16 -8.06 4.21 5.74
CA TYR A 16 -7.88 5.11 6.87
C TYR A 16 -8.22 6.56 6.49
N ALA A 17 -8.22 7.45 7.49
CA ALA A 17 -8.38 8.88 7.26
C ALA A 17 -7.38 9.35 6.19
N SER A 18 -7.86 10.17 5.27
CA SER A 18 -7.10 10.69 4.13
C SER A 18 -7.46 12.18 3.93
N GLY A 19 -6.82 12.83 2.96
CA GLY A 19 -6.87 14.29 2.78
C GLY A 19 -5.63 14.94 3.35
N ASP A 20 -5.77 16.09 4.01
CA ASP A 20 -4.63 16.86 4.50
C ASP A 20 -4.07 16.32 5.84
N VAL A 21 -3.60 15.08 5.78
CA VAL A 21 -3.07 14.32 6.92
C VAL A 21 -1.77 13.62 6.53
N THR A 22 -0.89 13.42 7.50
CA THR A 22 0.33 12.61 7.35
C THR A 22 0.27 11.38 8.24
N TRP A 23 0.44 10.18 7.67
CA TRP A 23 0.63 8.94 8.41
C TRP A 23 2.12 8.70 8.70
N PHE A 24 2.44 8.35 9.93
CA PHE A 24 3.82 8.12 10.35
C PHE A 24 3.96 7.04 11.42
N SER A 25 5.16 6.49 11.56
CA SER A 25 5.49 5.54 12.63
C SER A 25 6.87 5.85 13.20
N PRO A 26 6.97 6.31 14.46
CA PRO A 26 8.24 6.59 15.11
C PRO A 26 8.92 5.33 15.65
N ASP A 27 8.15 4.29 15.98
CA ASP A 27 8.62 3.08 16.67
C ASP A 27 8.54 1.80 15.82
N GLY A 28 7.86 1.84 14.66
CA GLY A 28 7.64 0.67 13.80
C GLY A 28 6.60 -0.32 14.34
N ASP A 29 5.92 -0.01 15.45
CA ASP A 29 4.87 -0.85 16.06
C ASP A 29 3.48 -0.19 15.95
N TYR A 30 3.42 1.14 15.99
CA TYR A 30 2.18 1.91 15.84
C TYR A 30 2.24 2.87 14.67
N LEU A 31 1.11 2.96 13.97
CA LEU A 31 0.87 3.97 12.95
C LEU A 31 0.01 5.09 13.53
N LEU A 32 0.54 6.30 13.48
CA LEU A 32 -0.11 7.53 13.95
C LEU A 32 -0.50 8.40 12.76
N CYS A 33 -1.50 9.25 12.97
CA CYS A 33 -2.01 10.17 11.97
C CYS A 33 -1.91 11.59 12.51
N ARG A 34 -1.30 12.49 11.74
CA ARG A 34 -1.24 13.92 12.06
C ARG A 34 -2.12 14.68 11.07
N ASP A 35 -2.99 15.53 11.60
CA ASP A 35 -3.67 16.56 10.81
C ASP A 35 -2.66 17.66 10.46
N ASN A 36 -2.43 17.90 9.17
CA ASN A 36 -1.38 18.82 8.74
C ASN A 36 -1.72 20.30 9.09
N PRO A 37 -2.97 20.78 8.97
CA PRO A 37 -3.32 22.15 9.33
C PRO A 37 -3.08 22.47 10.81
N THR A 38 -3.46 21.56 11.72
CA THR A 38 -3.35 21.79 13.16
C THR A 38 -2.05 21.27 13.76
N GLY A 39 -1.33 20.39 13.05
CA GLY A 39 -0.16 19.67 13.53
C GLY A 39 -0.46 18.64 14.62
N ARG A 40 -1.73 18.41 14.96
CA ARG A 40 -2.14 17.52 16.05
C ARG A 40 -2.32 16.09 15.57
N GLU A 41 -2.05 15.15 16.45
CA GLU A 41 -2.43 13.75 16.20
C GLU A 41 -3.95 13.60 16.24
N ILE A 42 -4.49 12.84 15.30
CA ILE A 42 -5.93 12.59 15.18
C ILE A 42 -6.22 11.09 15.19
N GLY A 43 -7.32 10.74 15.87
CA GLY A 43 -7.72 9.34 16.05
C GLY A 43 -6.80 8.57 16.99
N SER A 44 -7.09 7.28 17.16
CA SER A 44 -6.30 6.40 18.02
C SER A 44 -5.11 5.80 17.25
N PRO A 45 -3.92 5.68 17.88
CA PRO A 45 -2.79 4.96 17.31
C PRO A 45 -3.19 3.55 16.87
N ARG A 46 -2.75 3.16 15.67
CA ARG A 46 -3.11 1.87 15.07
C ARG A 46 -1.95 0.91 15.20
N ARG A 47 -2.13 -0.16 15.97
CA ARG A 47 -1.10 -1.21 16.08
C ARG A 47 -0.90 -1.89 14.73
N MET A 48 0.34 -1.95 14.28
CA MET A 48 0.72 -2.58 13.02
C MET A 48 0.94 -4.07 13.23
N SER A 49 0.18 -4.91 12.50
CA SER A 49 0.28 -6.36 12.64
C SER A 49 1.51 -6.92 11.90
N ARG A 50 2.04 -8.06 12.33
CA ARG A 50 3.14 -8.73 11.61
C ARG A 50 2.66 -9.60 10.44
N ASN A 51 1.39 -9.50 10.05
CA ASN A 51 0.76 -10.41 9.09
C ASN A 51 1.41 -10.34 7.71
N MET A 52 1.69 -9.13 7.20
CA MET A 52 2.31 -8.99 5.88
C MET A 52 3.74 -9.51 5.84
N LYS A 53 4.53 -9.31 6.92
CA LYS A 53 5.84 -9.95 7.07
C LYS A 53 5.74 -11.47 6.97
N MET A 54 4.81 -12.07 7.71
CA MET A 54 4.63 -13.53 7.70
C MET A 54 4.14 -14.04 6.35
N ALA A 55 3.20 -13.34 5.72
CA ALA A 55 2.68 -13.68 4.41
C ALA A 55 3.82 -13.64 3.36
N HIS A 56 4.61 -12.58 3.35
CA HIS A 56 5.76 -12.45 2.45
C HIS A 56 6.75 -13.62 2.59
N SER A 57 7.15 -13.95 3.83
CA SER A 57 8.07 -15.08 4.07
C SER A 57 7.49 -16.42 3.62
N ARG A 58 6.19 -16.67 3.89
CA ARG A 58 5.53 -17.92 3.50
C ARG A 58 5.41 -18.06 1.98
N PHE A 59 4.98 -17.00 1.29
CA PHE A 59 4.84 -17.04 -0.17
C PHE A 59 6.20 -17.17 -0.87
N LYS A 60 7.26 -16.51 -0.36
CA LYS A 60 8.62 -16.74 -0.87
C LYS A 60 9.07 -18.20 -0.74
N ALA A 61 8.74 -18.87 0.36
CA ALA A 61 9.10 -20.27 0.56
C ALA A 61 8.29 -21.21 -0.36
N LEU A 62 7.00 -20.93 -0.58
CA LEU A 62 6.12 -21.75 -1.43
C LEU A 62 6.39 -21.55 -2.93
N PHE A 63 6.82 -20.35 -3.33
CA PHE A 63 7.02 -19.96 -4.72
C PHE A 63 8.44 -19.43 -4.92
N PRO A 64 9.48 -20.26 -4.78
CA PRO A 64 10.88 -19.81 -4.81
C PRO A 64 11.28 -19.19 -6.14
N ASP A 65 10.63 -19.57 -7.25
CA ASP A 65 10.88 -19.02 -8.58
C ASP A 65 10.10 -17.73 -8.88
N HIS A 66 9.29 -17.24 -7.96
CA HIS A 66 8.51 -16.01 -8.14
C HIS A 66 9.13 -14.82 -7.43
N ASP A 67 9.03 -13.65 -8.05
CA ASP A 67 9.33 -12.37 -7.38
C ASP A 67 8.14 -11.97 -6.51
N VAL A 68 8.18 -12.39 -5.25
CA VAL A 68 7.16 -12.07 -4.25
C VAL A 68 7.49 -10.74 -3.58
N ARG A 69 6.63 -9.74 -3.75
CA ARG A 69 6.69 -8.44 -3.09
C ARG A 69 5.43 -8.20 -2.26
N ALA A 70 5.59 -7.48 -1.15
CA ALA A 70 4.51 -7.19 -0.21
C ALA A 70 4.40 -5.68 0.00
N TYR A 71 3.18 -5.17 0.09
CA TYR A 71 2.89 -3.76 0.33
C TYR A 71 1.68 -3.61 1.25
N VAL A 72 1.71 -2.58 2.08
CA VAL A 72 0.52 -2.04 2.74
C VAL A 72 0.13 -0.77 2.00
N VAL A 73 -1.13 -0.64 1.64
CA VAL A 73 -1.59 0.40 0.70
C VAL A 73 -2.63 1.28 1.38
N LEU A 74 -2.37 2.57 1.48
CA LEU A 74 -3.39 3.55 1.87
C LEU A 74 -4.28 3.84 0.67
N ILE A 75 -5.56 3.54 0.83
CA ILE A 75 -6.58 3.83 -0.18
C ILE A 75 -7.11 5.25 0.05
N PRO A 76 -7.11 6.12 -0.96
CA PRO A 76 -7.67 7.46 -0.84
C PRO A 76 -9.16 7.38 -0.51
N THR A 77 -9.66 8.42 0.16
CA THR A 77 -11.10 8.60 0.41
C THR A 77 -11.61 9.79 -0.40
N ASN A 78 -12.88 10.15 -0.23
CA ASN A 78 -13.44 11.38 -0.82
C ASN A 78 -12.70 12.66 -0.39
N ALA A 79 -11.87 12.60 0.67
CA ALA A 79 -11.04 13.71 1.12
C ALA A 79 -9.70 13.82 0.36
N GLY A 80 -9.41 12.90 -0.58
CA GLY A 80 -8.13 12.81 -1.28
C GLY A 80 -7.20 11.75 -0.70
N LEU A 81 -5.92 11.83 -1.04
CA LEU A 81 -4.86 10.93 -0.56
C LEU A 81 -4.13 11.58 0.62
N GLY A 82 -3.97 10.85 1.72
CA GLY A 82 -3.10 11.27 2.82
C GLY A 82 -1.62 11.06 2.49
N GLU A 83 -0.75 11.89 3.06
CA GLU A 83 0.70 11.75 2.94
C GLU A 83 1.22 10.62 3.85
N ILE A 84 2.39 10.08 3.49
CA ILE A 84 3.11 9.11 4.31
C ILE A 84 4.48 9.70 4.62
N ALA A 85 4.78 9.85 5.90
CA ALA A 85 6.09 10.34 6.33
C ALA A 85 7.20 9.38 5.90
N ARG A 86 8.31 9.93 5.43
CA ARG A 86 9.47 9.16 4.99
C ARG A 86 9.94 8.19 6.07
N GLY A 87 10.24 6.95 5.66
CA GLY A 87 10.72 5.90 6.56
C GLY A 87 9.61 5.13 7.28
N THR A 88 8.35 5.57 7.15
CA THR A 88 7.21 4.81 7.67
C THR A 88 7.06 3.51 6.89
N ALA A 89 7.17 2.40 7.60
CA ALA A 89 7.03 1.06 7.04
C ALA A 89 6.29 0.17 8.03
N TRP A 90 5.62 -0.84 7.50
CA TRP A 90 5.00 -1.87 8.32
C TRP A 90 6.10 -2.82 8.88
N PRO A 91 5.83 -3.53 10.00
CA PRO A 91 6.75 -4.51 10.55
C PRO A 91 7.34 -5.46 9.50
N GLY A 92 8.66 -5.66 9.56
CA GLY A 92 9.41 -6.44 8.55
C GLY A 92 9.85 -5.64 7.33
N HIS A 93 9.88 -4.31 7.43
CA HIS A 93 10.24 -3.40 6.34
C HIS A 93 9.32 -3.53 5.12
N VAL A 94 8.06 -3.89 5.34
CA VAL A 94 7.06 -3.93 4.27
C VAL A 94 6.67 -2.47 3.97
N PRO A 95 6.83 -1.97 2.72
CA PRO A 95 6.51 -0.59 2.40
C PRO A 95 5.05 -0.24 2.70
N LEU A 96 4.85 0.94 3.31
CA LEU A 96 3.57 1.61 3.35
C LEU A 96 3.55 2.63 2.21
N VAL A 97 2.59 2.52 1.31
CA VAL A 97 2.53 3.32 0.08
C VAL A 97 1.10 3.81 -0.20
N GLY A 98 0.97 4.81 -1.06
CA GLY A 98 -0.34 5.24 -1.56
C GLY A 98 -0.83 4.35 -2.70
N LEU A 99 -2.12 4.48 -3.04
CA LEU A 99 -2.68 3.82 -4.23
C LEU A 99 -1.92 4.17 -5.53
N PRO A 100 -1.51 5.43 -5.80
CA PRO A 100 -0.77 5.76 -7.02
C PRO A 100 0.53 4.96 -7.18
N ASP A 101 1.30 4.80 -6.10
CA ASP A 101 2.56 4.05 -6.12
C ASP A 101 2.35 2.58 -6.55
N ILE A 102 1.27 1.95 -6.08
CA ILE A 102 0.94 0.57 -6.44
C ILE A 102 0.48 0.46 -7.88
N LEU A 103 -0.26 1.45 -8.38
CA LEU A 103 -0.66 1.48 -9.79
C LEU A 103 0.56 1.59 -10.70
N ASP A 104 1.57 2.36 -10.31
CA ASP A 104 2.82 2.45 -11.07
C ASP A 104 3.60 1.14 -11.04
N VAL A 105 3.64 0.44 -9.89
CA VAL A 105 4.19 -0.93 -9.81
C VAL A 105 3.44 -1.89 -10.74
N LEU A 106 2.11 -1.82 -10.80
CA LEU A 106 1.29 -2.68 -11.65
C LEU A 106 1.48 -2.38 -13.14
N ARG A 107 1.59 -1.10 -13.51
CA ARG A 107 1.82 -0.66 -14.90
C ARG A 107 3.20 -1.01 -15.42
N ALA A 108 4.19 -1.13 -14.53
CA ALA A 108 5.55 -1.54 -14.90
C ALA A 108 5.64 -3.03 -15.27
N THR A 109 4.65 -3.84 -14.89
CA THR A 109 4.59 -5.26 -15.25
C THR A 109 4.05 -5.43 -16.68
N PRO A 110 4.49 -6.43 -17.47
CA PRO A 110 4.04 -6.60 -18.84
C PRO A 110 2.52 -6.64 -18.98
N GLN A 111 1.97 -5.77 -19.83
CA GLN A 111 0.52 -5.65 -20.09
C GLN A 111 -0.12 -6.92 -20.64
N SER A 112 0.67 -7.87 -21.16
CA SER A 112 0.18 -9.17 -21.63
C SER A 112 -0.51 -9.99 -20.54
N TYR A 113 -0.34 -9.62 -19.26
CA TYR A 113 -1.01 -10.25 -18.12
C TYR A 113 -2.16 -9.41 -17.54
N ALA A 114 -2.44 -8.23 -18.07
CA ALA A 114 -3.57 -7.39 -17.68
C ALA A 114 -4.75 -7.64 -18.63
N GLU A 115 -5.96 -7.80 -18.10
CA GLU A 115 -7.16 -7.74 -18.93
C GLU A 115 -7.38 -6.30 -19.40
N ASN A 116 -7.37 -6.09 -20.72
CA ASN A 116 -7.47 -4.76 -21.33
C ASN A 116 -8.72 -3.97 -20.89
N ALA A 117 -9.82 -4.65 -20.58
CA ALA A 117 -11.04 -4.03 -20.09
C ALA A 117 -10.83 -3.37 -18.71
N THR A 118 -10.08 -4.02 -17.82
CA THR A 118 -9.79 -3.52 -16.47
C THR A 118 -8.85 -2.32 -16.49
N ASP A 119 -7.85 -2.28 -17.38
CA ASP A 119 -6.95 -1.11 -17.51
C ASP A 119 -7.71 0.14 -18.00
N ALA A 120 -8.65 -0.03 -18.94
CA ALA A 120 -9.46 1.07 -19.46
C ALA A 120 -10.38 1.68 -18.37
N GLU A 121 -11.00 0.85 -17.55
CA GLU A 121 -11.87 1.29 -16.45
C GLU A 121 -11.08 2.00 -15.35
N LEU A 122 -9.92 1.46 -14.96
CA LEU A 122 -9.01 2.10 -13.99
C LEU A 122 -8.54 3.49 -14.46
N ARG A 123 -8.20 3.65 -15.74
CA ARG A 123 -7.81 4.97 -16.30
C ARG A 123 -8.93 5.98 -16.22
N THR A 124 -10.17 5.55 -16.39
CA THR A 124 -11.35 6.42 -16.32
C THR A 124 -11.58 6.90 -14.89
N LEU A 125 -11.42 6.02 -13.90
CA LEU A 125 -11.57 6.36 -12.48
C LEU A 125 -10.45 7.26 -11.94
N LEU A 126 -9.25 7.23 -12.53
CA LEU A 126 -8.09 7.99 -12.07
C LEU A 126 -7.94 9.37 -12.74
N ASN A 127 -8.56 9.55 -13.91
CA ASN A 127 -8.52 10.81 -14.67
C ASN A 127 -9.85 11.61 -14.58
N GLY A 128 -10.80 11.12 -13.79
CA GLY A 128 -12.10 11.75 -13.54
C GLY A 128 -12.13 12.56 -12.26
#